data_AF-A0A1H1EJB4-F1
#
_entry.id   AF-A0A1H1EJB4-F1
#
_cell.length_a   1.000
_cell.length_b   1.000
_cell.length_c   1.000
_cell.angle_alpha   90.00
_cell.angle_beta   90.00
_cell.angle_gamma   90.00
#
_symmetry.space_group_name_H-M   'P 1'
#
loop_
_entity.id
_entity.type
_entity.pdbx_description
1 polymer ?
#
loop_
_entity_poly.entity_id
_entity_poly.type
_entity_poly.pdbx_seq_one_letter_code
_entity_poly.pdbx_strand_id
1 'polypeptide(L)'
;MSEMLRWTDDHGSDRDLLRVILETGADDVLVRSASLDRLQRLERFGFSCVPAAAVLRWESTNTDGIQSGAGDRTWPEAIALPEGVAWQGHAGCFEIVDEQTAQSHLAAFLGRMAPMPIALLAPPTPTYDMLLRDAGLIPRQLQHACLLRPRLTASALPVFKREFLISQQDVDEFGHQSGDLNPLHFDDNFARSVGFEGRITHGMIFSGWLTRLLGQEYPGPGTIFLKSSMVFFAPIYPARRHMIRISTPDYDPDKQFYRIVAQALNEDGKHCVVAYSDVVRRKTE
;
A
#
# COMPACT_ATOMS: atom_id res chain seq x y z
N MET A 1 3.44 4.69 14.23
CA MET A 1 3.19 3.80 13.08
C MET A 1 1.82 4.13 12.54
N SER A 2 1.66 4.26 11.22
CA SER A 2 0.33 4.42 10.62
C SER A 2 -0.48 3.15 10.89
N GLU A 3 -1.74 3.29 11.31
CA GLU A 3 -2.62 2.15 11.54
C GLU A 3 -2.90 1.44 10.21
N MET A 4 -2.76 0.12 10.17
CA MET A 4 -2.98 -0.64 8.94
C MET A 4 -4.46 -0.60 8.54
N LEU A 5 -4.74 -0.10 7.34
CA LEU A 5 -6.10 -0.04 6.82
C LEU A 5 -6.60 -1.46 6.53
N ARG A 6 -7.88 -1.69 6.79
CA ARG A 6 -8.55 -2.98 6.56
C ARG A 6 -9.65 -2.81 5.54
N TRP A 7 -9.77 -3.80 4.67
CA TRP A 7 -10.81 -3.80 3.64
C TRP A 7 -11.38 -5.20 3.43
N THR A 8 -12.70 -5.29 3.40
CA THR A 8 -13.43 -6.52 3.05
C THR A 8 -14.49 -6.27 1.98
N ASP A 9 -15.09 -7.33 1.42
CA ASP A 9 -16.07 -7.24 0.32
C ASP A 9 -17.29 -6.36 0.63
N ASP A 10 -17.66 -6.24 1.90
CA ASP A 10 -18.74 -5.39 2.41
C ASP A 10 -18.40 -3.89 2.47
N HIS A 11 -17.12 -3.51 2.40
CA HIS A 11 -16.71 -2.10 2.43
C HIS A 11 -16.98 -1.37 1.11
N GLY A 12 -17.05 -2.11 0.00
CA GLY A 12 -17.37 -1.55 -1.32
C GLY A 12 -16.50 -2.05 -2.45
N SER A 13 -16.55 -1.31 -3.56
CA SER A 13 -15.88 -1.67 -4.82
C SER A 13 -14.36 -1.44 -4.76
N ASP A 14 -13.65 -1.97 -5.75
CA ASP A 14 -12.21 -1.71 -5.91
C ASP A 14 -11.91 -0.21 -6.13
N ARG A 15 -12.84 0.53 -6.74
CA ARG A 15 -12.73 1.99 -6.87
C ARG A 15 -12.84 2.68 -5.52
N ASP A 16 -13.72 2.19 -4.64
CA ASP A 16 -13.86 2.74 -3.29
C ASP A 16 -12.61 2.45 -2.46
N LEU A 17 -12.06 1.23 -2.55
CA LEU A 17 -10.79 0.88 -1.91
C LEU A 17 -9.67 1.82 -2.34
N LEU A 18 -9.48 1.99 -3.65
CA LEU A 18 -8.44 2.88 -4.18
C LEU A 18 -8.65 4.33 -3.71
N ARG A 19 -9.89 4.82 -3.71
CA ARG A 19 -10.21 6.16 -3.20
C ARG A 19 -9.79 6.30 -1.73
N VAL A 20 -10.18 5.35 -0.88
CA VAL A 20 -9.84 5.39 0.55
C VAL A 20 -8.33 5.30 0.78
N ILE A 21 -7.60 4.50 0.00
CA ILE A 21 -6.14 4.43 0.05
C ILE A 21 -5.52 5.81 -0.17
N LEU A 22 -5.92 6.47 -1.27
CA LEU A 22 -5.35 7.75 -1.67
C LEU A 22 -5.74 8.88 -0.71
N GLU A 23 -6.99 8.92 -0.25
CA GLU A 23 -7.49 9.95 0.65
C GLU A 23 -6.91 9.85 2.06
N THR A 24 -6.71 8.63 2.57
CA THR A 24 -6.14 8.42 3.92
C THR A 24 -4.61 8.43 3.92
N GLY A 25 -3.97 8.31 2.76
CA GLY A 25 -2.52 8.18 2.65
C GLY A 25 -2.02 6.86 3.26
N ALA A 26 -2.78 5.76 3.13
CA ALA A 26 -2.47 4.49 3.77
C ALA A 26 -1.11 3.95 3.33
N ASP A 27 -0.32 3.44 4.28
CA ASP A 27 0.99 2.84 4.00
C ASP A 27 0.90 1.34 3.72
N ASP A 28 0.02 0.66 4.44
CA ASP A 28 -0.24 -0.77 4.38
C ASP A 28 -1.75 -1.00 4.46
N VAL A 29 -2.29 -1.86 3.59
CA VAL A 29 -3.71 -2.20 3.55
C VAL A 29 -3.91 -3.70 3.45
N LEU A 30 -4.52 -4.27 4.46
CA LEU A 30 -4.93 -5.67 4.45
C LEU A 30 -6.29 -5.79 3.77
N VAL A 31 -6.32 -6.48 2.63
CA VAL A 31 -7.55 -6.73 1.88
C VAL A 31 -7.91 -8.20 2.01
N ARG A 32 -9.17 -8.48 2.39
CA ARG A 32 -9.74 -9.84 2.37
C ARG A 32 -10.93 -9.89 1.43
N SER A 33 -11.06 -11.02 0.75
CA SER A 33 -12.07 -11.22 -0.27
C SER A 33 -12.44 -12.70 -0.34
N ALA A 34 -13.72 -12.97 -0.57
CA ALA A 34 -14.18 -14.31 -0.95
C ALA A 34 -13.75 -14.69 -2.38
N SER A 35 -13.35 -13.72 -3.20
CA SER A 35 -12.90 -13.90 -4.59
C SER A 35 -11.39 -13.73 -4.72
N LEU A 36 -10.70 -14.79 -5.13
CA LEU A 36 -9.27 -14.73 -5.48
C LEU A 36 -9.03 -13.80 -6.68
N ASP A 37 -9.89 -13.86 -7.69
CA ASP A 37 -9.79 -13.02 -8.89
C ASP A 37 -9.87 -11.53 -8.53
N ARG A 38 -10.66 -11.17 -7.52
CA ARG A 38 -10.70 -9.78 -7.02
C ARG A 38 -9.31 -9.36 -6.54
N LEU A 39 -8.65 -10.17 -5.71
CA LEU A 39 -7.34 -9.85 -5.17
C LEU A 39 -6.26 -9.76 -6.25
N GLN A 40 -6.27 -10.67 -7.22
CA GLN A 40 -5.36 -10.63 -8.37
C GLN A 40 -5.54 -9.33 -9.16
N ARG A 41 -6.79 -8.87 -9.36
CA ARG A 41 -7.04 -7.60 -10.05
C ARG A 41 -6.57 -6.37 -9.28
N LEU A 42 -6.30 -6.44 -7.97
CA LEU A 42 -5.77 -5.30 -7.21
C LEU A 42 -4.34 -4.95 -7.60
N GLU A 43 -3.60 -5.86 -8.24
CA GLU A 43 -2.28 -5.57 -8.81
C GLU A 43 -2.31 -4.40 -9.80
N ARG A 44 -3.45 -4.17 -10.47
CA ARG A 44 -3.64 -3.03 -11.39
C ARG A 44 -3.59 -1.67 -10.71
N PHE A 45 -3.70 -1.61 -9.37
CA PHE A 45 -3.47 -0.36 -8.64
C PHE A 45 -2.01 0.08 -8.70
N GLY A 46 -1.10 -0.82 -9.08
CA GLY A 46 0.34 -0.55 -9.17
C GLY A 46 1.04 -0.42 -7.82
N PHE A 47 0.34 -0.71 -6.72
CA PHE A 47 0.94 -0.90 -5.41
C PHE A 47 1.55 -2.29 -5.30
N SER A 48 2.59 -2.44 -4.49
CA SER A 48 3.12 -3.77 -4.16
C SER A 48 2.01 -4.58 -3.47
N CYS A 49 1.70 -5.74 -4.05
CA CYS A 49 0.67 -6.65 -3.56
C CYS A 49 1.35 -7.93 -3.09
N VAL A 50 1.24 -8.22 -1.80
CA VAL A 50 1.82 -9.41 -1.19
C VAL A 50 0.71 -10.40 -0.90
N PRO A 51 0.64 -11.55 -1.61
CA PRO A 51 -0.39 -12.54 -1.35
C PRO A 51 -0.19 -13.18 0.03
N ALA A 52 -1.29 -13.43 0.75
CA ALA A 52 -1.22 -14.20 1.97
C ALA A 52 -1.01 -15.70 1.67
N ALA A 53 -0.13 -16.34 2.43
CA ALA A 53 0.09 -17.78 2.34
C ALA A 53 -1.05 -18.58 2.99
N ALA A 54 -1.62 -18.06 4.08
CA ALA A 54 -2.78 -18.65 4.76
C ALA A 54 -3.52 -17.59 5.59
N VAL A 55 -4.84 -17.75 5.71
CA VAL A 55 -5.70 -17.02 6.66
C VAL A 55 -6.31 -18.05 7.59
N LEU A 56 -6.02 -17.93 8.87
CA LEU A 56 -6.53 -18.80 9.91
C LEU A 56 -7.42 -17.99 10.84
N ARG A 57 -8.67 -18.39 10.97
CA ARG A 57 -9.56 -17.93 12.04
C ARG A 57 -10.16 -19.13 12.74
N TRP A 58 -10.31 -18.96 14.04
CA TRP A 58 -10.76 -20.00 14.95
C TRP A 58 -12.19 -19.74 15.37
N GLU A 59 -13.02 -20.77 15.35
CA GLU A 59 -14.39 -20.75 15.87
C GLU A 59 -14.50 -21.73 17.04
N SER A 60 -15.20 -21.34 18.11
CA SER A 60 -15.49 -22.24 19.23
C SER A 60 -16.65 -23.16 18.92
N THR A 61 -16.49 -24.47 19.19
CA THR A 61 -17.57 -25.45 19.20
C THR A 61 -18.37 -25.46 20.50
N ASN A 62 -17.85 -24.85 21.58
CA ASN A 62 -18.58 -24.68 22.83
C ASN A 62 -19.43 -23.41 22.76
N THR A 63 -20.74 -23.59 22.61
CA THR A 63 -21.74 -22.52 22.83
C THR A 63 -22.02 -22.30 24.31
N ASP A 64 -21.72 -23.29 25.15
CA ASP A 64 -22.13 -23.34 26.56
C ASP A 64 -20.90 -23.22 27.46
N GLY A 65 -20.57 -22.00 27.90
CA GLY A 65 -19.53 -21.77 28.90
C GLY A 65 -18.81 -20.43 28.82
N ILE A 66 -18.84 -19.76 27.68
CA ILE A 66 -18.35 -18.39 27.56
C ILE A 66 -19.56 -17.47 27.66
N GLN A 67 -19.81 -16.92 28.84
CA GLN A 67 -20.87 -15.92 29.05
C GLN A 67 -20.70 -14.80 28.03
N SER A 68 -21.65 -14.75 27.11
CA SER A 68 -21.76 -13.76 26.05
C SER A 68 -22.17 -12.43 26.65
N GLY A 69 -21.20 -11.56 26.93
CA GLY A 69 -21.44 -10.13 26.83
C GLY A 69 -21.82 -9.84 25.38
N ALA A 70 -23.02 -9.30 25.16
CA ALA A 70 -23.48 -8.89 23.85
C ALA A 70 -22.60 -7.72 23.35
N GLY A 71 -21.54 -8.04 22.62
CA GLY A 71 -20.61 -7.09 22.05
C GLY A 71 -19.57 -7.83 21.19
N ASP A 72 -19.78 -7.79 19.88
CA ASP A 72 -18.84 -8.11 18.80
C ASP A 72 -17.75 -9.18 19.11
N ARG A 73 -18.08 -10.47 18.92
CA ARG A 73 -17.13 -11.59 19.09
C ARG A 73 -16.07 -11.57 17.99
N THR A 74 -14.97 -10.83 18.18
CA THR A 74 -13.78 -10.96 17.34
C THR A 74 -12.89 -12.09 17.85
N TRP A 75 -13.04 -13.27 17.23
CA TRP A 75 -12.08 -14.37 17.40
C TRP A 75 -10.72 -13.98 16.83
N PRO A 76 -9.61 -14.49 17.40
CA PRO A 76 -8.30 -14.19 16.89
C PRO A 76 -8.17 -14.68 15.44
N GLU A 77 -7.47 -13.90 14.65
CA GLU A 77 -7.18 -14.19 13.25
C GLU A 77 -5.69 -13.99 12.99
N ALA A 78 -5.09 -14.92 12.28
CA ALA A 78 -3.70 -14.86 11.86
C ALA A 78 -3.62 -14.97 10.35
N ILE A 79 -2.86 -14.08 9.74
CA ILE A 79 -2.61 -14.07 8.30
C ILE A 79 -1.12 -14.21 8.10
N ALA A 80 -0.71 -15.33 7.51
CA ALA A 80 0.69 -15.58 7.18
C ALA A 80 1.07 -14.79 5.92
N LEU A 81 2.04 -13.89 6.06
CA LEU A 81 2.65 -13.12 4.99
C LEU A 81 4.13 -13.57 4.82
N PRO A 82 4.76 -13.37 3.66
CA PRO A 82 6.17 -13.73 3.44
C PRO A 82 7.15 -13.11 4.45
N GLU A 83 6.85 -11.90 4.93
CA GLU A 83 7.68 -11.14 5.87
C GLU A 83 7.28 -11.28 7.35
N GLY A 84 6.24 -12.05 7.67
CA GLY A 84 5.76 -12.22 9.04
C GLY A 84 4.30 -12.61 9.15
N VAL A 85 3.71 -12.43 10.32
CA VAL A 85 2.30 -12.75 10.57
C VAL A 85 1.55 -11.47 10.89
N ALA A 86 0.50 -11.16 10.13
CA ALA A 86 -0.46 -10.15 10.54
C ALA A 86 -1.43 -10.79 11.54
N TRP A 87 -1.42 -10.30 12.79
CA TRP A 87 -2.19 -10.86 13.90
C TRP A 87 -3.29 -9.91 14.37
N GLN A 88 -4.54 -10.37 14.45
CA GLN A 88 -5.65 -9.63 15.07
C GLN A 88 -6.01 -10.23 16.42
N GLY A 89 -5.80 -9.44 17.47
CA GLY A 89 -6.31 -9.73 18.81
C GLY A 89 -7.75 -9.24 19.02
N HIS A 90 -8.26 -9.38 20.25
CA HIS A 90 -9.62 -8.97 20.66
C HIS A 90 -9.92 -7.48 20.48
N ALA A 91 -8.88 -6.64 20.40
CA ALA A 91 -9.02 -5.19 20.20
C ALA A 91 -9.35 -4.80 18.75
N GLY A 92 -9.41 -5.78 17.82
CA GLY A 92 -9.78 -5.48 16.44
C GLY A 92 -8.71 -4.71 15.66
N CYS A 93 -7.45 -4.70 16.09
CA CYS A 93 -6.30 -4.13 15.36
C CYS A 93 -5.36 -5.25 14.87
N PHE A 94 -4.76 -5.08 13.69
CA PHE A 94 -3.85 -6.07 13.10
C PHE A 94 -2.46 -5.46 13.16
N GLU A 95 -1.50 -6.23 13.65
CA GLU A 95 -0.09 -5.85 13.65
C GLU A 95 0.70 -6.90 12.87
N ILE A 96 1.65 -6.44 12.04
CA ILE A 96 2.62 -7.34 11.42
C ILE A 96 3.68 -7.60 12.48
N VAL A 97 3.76 -8.85 12.91
CA VAL A 97 4.69 -9.31 13.94
C VAL A 97 5.51 -10.46 13.39
N ASP A 98 6.67 -10.70 13.99
CA ASP A 98 7.37 -11.96 13.73
C ASP A 98 6.55 -13.15 14.27
N GLU A 99 6.94 -14.32 13.83
CA GLU A 99 6.25 -15.56 14.13
C GLU A 99 6.21 -15.86 15.64
N GLN A 100 7.29 -15.56 16.36
CA GLN A 100 7.44 -15.78 17.79
C GLN A 100 6.53 -14.86 18.62
N THR A 101 6.36 -13.63 18.16
CA THR A 101 5.48 -12.64 18.76
C THR A 101 4.01 -12.99 18.51
N ALA A 102 3.66 -13.43 17.28
CA ALA A 102 2.31 -13.94 16.99
C ALA A 102 1.95 -15.13 17.89
N GLN A 103 2.88 -16.05 18.09
CA GLN A 103 2.73 -17.19 19.01
C GLN A 103 2.50 -16.75 20.44
N SER A 104 3.24 -15.75 20.90
CA SER A 104 3.11 -15.18 22.24
C SER A 104 1.74 -14.53 22.44
N HIS A 105 1.24 -13.81 21.43
CA HIS A 105 -0.10 -13.21 21.44
C HIS A 105 -1.21 -14.27 21.52
N LEU A 106 -1.10 -15.35 20.76
CA LEU A 106 -2.06 -16.46 20.88
C LEU A 106 -1.95 -17.16 22.23
N ALA A 107 -0.75 -17.48 22.72
CA ALA A 107 -0.59 -18.14 24.02
C ALA A 107 -1.26 -17.33 25.13
N ALA A 108 -1.11 -16.00 25.11
CA ALA A 108 -1.82 -15.10 26.00
C ALA A 108 -3.35 -15.14 25.82
N PHE A 109 -3.84 -15.25 24.58
CA PHE A 109 -5.28 -15.42 24.30
C PHE A 109 -5.82 -16.75 24.83
N LEU A 110 -5.14 -17.87 24.57
CA LEU A 110 -5.55 -19.20 25.03
C LEU A 110 -5.48 -19.32 26.55
N GLY A 111 -4.45 -18.73 27.18
CA GLY A 111 -4.33 -18.66 28.63
C GLY A 111 -5.49 -17.93 29.31
N ARG A 112 -6.19 -17.03 28.58
CA ARG A 112 -7.44 -16.40 29.05
C ARG A 112 -8.68 -17.29 28.87
N MET A 113 -8.62 -18.29 27.99
CA MET A 113 -9.73 -19.23 27.76
C MET A 113 -9.61 -20.53 28.58
N ALA A 114 -8.40 -20.94 28.98
CA ALA A 114 -8.13 -22.04 29.91
C ALA A 114 -6.70 -21.95 30.50
N PRO A 115 -6.43 -22.48 31.71
CA PRO A 115 -5.08 -22.50 32.29
C PRO A 115 -4.22 -23.57 31.60
N MET A 116 -3.64 -23.23 30.44
CA MET A 116 -2.69 -24.10 29.73
C MET A 116 -1.24 -23.64 30.00
N PRO A 117 -0.30 -24.56 30.26
CA PRO A 117 1.11 -24.22 30.44
C PRO A 117 1.74 -23.70 29.15
N ILE A 118 2.34 -22.51 29.22
CA ILE A 118 3.01 -21.80 28.12
C ILE A 118 4.39 -22.43 27.91
N ALA A 119 4.50 -23.42 27.03
CA ALA A 119 5.80 -23.94 26.60
C ALA A 119 5.81 -24.27 25.10
N LEU A 120 6.66 -23.52 24.38
CA LEU A 120 7.06 -23.61 22.97
C LEU A 120 5.94 -23.74 21.92
N LEU A 121 5.70 -22.64 21.22
CA LEU A 121 4.96 -22.62 19.97
C LEU A 121 5.96 -22.16 18.90
N ALA A 122 5.89 -22.76 17.72
CA ALA A 122 6.58 -22.38 16.48
C ALA A 122 5.44 -22.20 15.41
N PRO A 123 5.67 -21.96 14.10
CA PRO A 123 4.58 -21.75 13.13
C PRO A 123 3.72 -23.01 13.09
N PRO A 124 2.51 -23.05 12.47
CA PRO A 124 1.58 -24.16 12.67
C PRO A 124 2.21 -25.49 12.26
N THR A 125 2.83 -26.12 13.23
CA THR A 125 3.23 -27.50 13.24
C THR A 125 1.98 -28.26 13.66
N PRO A 126 1.85 -29.54 13.30
CA PRO A 126 0.69 -30.36 13.65
C PRO A 126 0.26 -30.26 15.13
N THR A 127 1.22 -29.97 16.01
CA THR A 127 1.03 -29.72 17.45
C THR A 127 0.11 -28.53 17.77
N TYR A 128 0.20 -27.44 17.00
CA TYR A 128 -0.56 -26.21 17.22
C TYR A 128 -2.05 -26.38 16.88
N ASP A 129 -2.33 -27.04 15.76
CA ASP A 129 -3.70 -27.37 15.35
C ASP A 129 -4.38 -28.29 16.38
N MET A 130 -3.63 -29.24 16.94
CA MET A 130 -4.12 -30.14 17.98
C MET A 130 -4.53 -29.38 19.26
N LEU A 131 -3.67 -28.48 19.78
CA LEU A 131 -3.97 -27.69 20.97
C LEU A 131 -5.21 -26.80 20.83
N LEU A 132 -5.41 -26.21 19.65
CA LEU A 132 -6.57 -25.39 19.36
C LEU A 132 -7.84 -26.24 19.30
N ARG A 133 -7.78 -27.39 18.62
CA ARG A 133 -8.91 -28.34 18.57
C ARG A 133 -9.28 -28.87 19.95
N ASP A 134 -8.30 -29.15 20.80
CA ASP A 134 -8.52 -29.56 22.20
C ASP A 134 -9.21 -28.44 23.02
N ALA A 135 -8.90 -27.17 22.73
CA ALA A 135 -9.59 -26.01 23.29
C ALA A 135 -10.97 -25.75 22.65
N GLY A 136 -11.47 -26.65 21.81
CA GLY A 136 -12.73 -26.50 21.08
C GLY A 136 -12.67 -25.47 19.94
N LEU A 137 -11.48 -25.00 19.56
CA LEU A 137 -11.25 -24.08 18.47
C LEU A 137 -10.90 -24.83 17.18
N ILE A 138 -11.80 -24.80 16.20
CA ILE A 138 -11.55 -25.42 14.90
C ILE A 138 -11.05 -24.35 13.93
N PRO A 139 -9.88 -24.51 13.30
CA PRO A 139 -9.46 -23.58 12.26
C PRO A 139 -10.38 -23.72 11.05
N ARG A 140 -10.82 -22.59 10.52
CA ARG A 140 -11.43 -22.52 9.19
C ARG A 140 -10.56 -21.69 8.27
N GLN A 141 -10.30 -22.23 7.09
CA GLN A 141 -9.85 -21.43 5.97
C GLN A 141 -11.07 -20.68 5.44
N LEU A 142 -11.11 -19.38 5.68
CA LEU A 142 -12.34 -18.61 5.51
C LEU A 142 -12.36 -17.79 4.23
N GLN A 143 -11.22 -17.23 3.81
CA GLN A 143 -11.13 -16.24 2.72
C GLN A 143 -9.72 -16.16 2.12
N HIS A 144 -9.60 -15.51 0.96
CA HIS A 144 -8.32 -15.08 0.41
C HIS A 144 -7.94 -13.72 1.00
N ALA A 145 -6.63 -13.45 1.15
CA ALA A 145 -6.14 -12.15 1.61
C ALA A 145 -4.87 -11.73 0.87
N CYS A 146 -4.64 -10.43 0.81
CA CYS A 146 -3.37 -9.84 0.39
C CYS A 146 -3.07 -8.56 1.18
N LEU A 147 -1.79 -8.23 1.30
CA LEU A 147 -1.32 -6.96 1.83
C LEU A 147 -0.91 -6.06 0.66
N LEU A 148 -1.67 -4.99 0.44
CA LEU A 148 -1.25 -3.90 -0.43
C LEU A 148 -0.33 -2.95 0.32
N ARG A 149 0.72 -2.46 -0.33
CA ARG A 149 1.68 -1.52 0.25
C ARG A 149 1.82 -0.25 -0.57
N PRO A 150 0.86 0.70 -0.45
CA PRO A 150 0.97 1.96 -1.13
C PRO A 150 2.13 2.84 -0.60
N ARG A 151 2.51 2.71 0.67
CA ARG A 151 3.65 3.43 1.29
C ARG A 151 3.61 4.96 1.09
N LEU A 152 2.40 5.54 1.10
CA LEU A 152 2.19 6.94 0.77
C LEU A 152 2.75 7.90 1.84
N THR A 153 2.84 7.51 3.10
CA THR A 153 3.31 8.37 4.19
C THR A 153 4.61 7.94 4.84
N ALA A 154 4.99 6.66 4.74
CA ALA A 154 6.18 6.09 5.33
C ALA A 154 7.45 6.78 4.81
N SER A 155 8.28 7.29 5.73
CA SER A 155 9.51 7.99 5.39
C SER A 155 10.55 7.85 6.51
N ALA A 156 11.72 7.33 6.19
CA ALA A 156 12.90 7.30 7.06
C ALA A 156 13.67 8.65 7.04
N LEU A 157 13.46 9.46 6.00
CA LEU A 157 14.03 10.80 5.85
C LEU A 157 12.95 11.89 5.93
N PRO A 158 13.30 13.17 6.16
CA PRO A 158 12.35 14.27 6.06
C PRO A 158 11.63 14.28 4.71
N VAL A 159 10.31 14.49 4.76
CA VAL A 159 9.47 14.57 3.57
C VAL A 159 9.84 15.82 2.77
N PHE A 160 10.20 15.64 1.50
CA PHE A 160 10.48 16.74 0.58
C PHE A 160 9.19 17.19 -0.12
N LYS A 161 9.01 18.50 -0.29
CA LYS A 161 7.85 19.08 -0.99
C LYS A 161 8.31 20.16 -1.95
N ARG A 162 7.70 20.21 -3.14
CA ARG A 162 7.99 21.24 -4.15
C ARG A 162 6.78 21.53 -5.02
N GLU A 163 6.50 22.80 -5.26
CA GLU A 163 5.53 23.18 -6.29
C GLU A 163 6.14 23.01 -7.68
N PHE A 164 5.31 22.58 -8.63
CA PHE A 164 5.69 22.52 -10.03
C PHE A 164 4.54 22.89 -10.94
N LEU A 165 4.91 23.31 -12.15
CA LEU A 165 4.01 23.69 -13.22
C LEU A 165 4.61 23.15 -14.51
N ILE A 166 3.77 22.53 -15.33
CA ILE A 166 4.11 22.12 -16.68
C ILE A 166 3.35 23.07 -17.60
N SER A 167 4.05 23.78 -18.47
CA SER A 167 3.45 24.70 -19.42
C SER A 167 2.88 23.96 -20.64
N GLN A 168 2.02 24.60 -21.41
CA GLN A 168 1.59 24.05 -22.69
C GLN A 168 2.77 23.93 -23.67
N GLN A 169 3.74 24.85 -23.59
CA GLN A 169 4.96 24.78 -24.40
C GLN A 169 5.74 23.49 -24.13
N ASP A 170 5.88 23.07 -22.87
CA ASP A 170 6.53 21.80 -22.52
C ASP A 170 5.79 20.60 -23.14
N VAL A 171 4.46 20.65 -23.19
CA VAL A 171 3.61 19.62 -23.81
C VAL A 171 3.81 19.57 -25.32
N ASP A 172 3.82 20.73 -25.96
CA ASP A 172 3.98 20.84 -27.41
C ASP A 172 5.38 20.37 -27.84
N GLU A 173 6.42 20.83 -27.14
CA GLU A 173 7.81 20.44 -27.39
C GLU A 173 8.01 18.93 -27.18
N PHE A 174 7.46 18.38 -26.09
CA PHE A 174 7.57 16.95 -25.82
C PHE A 174 6.86 16.11 -26.88
N GLY A 175 5.65 16.47 -27.31
CA GLY A 175 4.94 15.70 -28.32
C GLY A 175 5.63 15.76 -29.69
N HIS A 176 6.25 16.89 -30.06
CA HIS A 176 7.10 16.96 -31.25
C HIS A 176 8.38 16.12 -31.13
N GLN A 177 9.03 16.12 -29.96
CA GLN A 177 10.26 15.34 -29.75
C GLN A 177 10.01 13.83 -29.66
N SER A 178 8.94 13.42 -28.98
CA SER A 178 8.57 12.02 -28.78
C SER A 178 7.83 11.41 -29.96
N GLY A 179 7.20 12.24 -30.81
CA GLY A 179 6.27 11.83 -31.86
C GLY A 179 4.87 11.49 -31.34
N ASP A 180 4.60 11.62 -30.04
CA ASP A 180 3.27 11.45 -29.47
C ASP A 180 2.41 12.69 -29.72
N LEU A 181 1.73 12.68 -30.86
CA LEU A 181 0.81 13.73 -31.30
C LEU A 181 -0.65 13.39 -31.01
N ASN A 182 -0.93 12.60 -29.97
CA ASN A 182 -2.30 12.28 -29.57
C ASN A 182 -3.09 13.58 -29.29
N PRO A 183 -4.26 13.79 -29.94
CA PRO A 183 -5.03 15.03 -29.81
C PRO A 183 -5.45 15.37 -28.38
N LEU A 184 -5.43 14.41 -27.44
CA LEU A 184 -5.58 14.68 -26.00
C LEU A 184 -4.66 15.79 -25.46
N HIS A 185 -3.49 15.96 -26.07
CA HIS A 185 -2.46 16.91 -25.64
C HIS A 185 -2.51 18.25 -26.38
N PHE A 186 -3.21 18.30 -27.53
CA PHE A 186 -3.12 19.40 -28.50
C PHE A 186 -4.45 20.06 -28.85
N ASP A 187 -5.58 19.37 -28.67
CA ASP A 187 -6.91 19.86 -29.03
C ASP A 187 -7.84 19.87 -27.81
N ASP A 188 -8.19 21.08 -27.36
CA ASP A 188 -9.10 21.30 -26.23
C ASP A 188 -10.50 20.71 -26.48
N ASN A 189 -11.01 20.77 -27.71
CA ASN A 189 -12.32 20.24 -28.05
C ASN A 189 -12.30 18.71 -28.02
N PHE A 190 -11.25 18.10 -28.57
CA PHE A 190 -11.09 16.65 -28.53
C PHE A 190 -10.99 16.17 -27.07
N ALA A 191 -10.13 16.77 -26.26
CA ALA A 191 -9.94 16.38 -24.87
C ALA A 191 -11.24 16.52 -24.05
N ARG A 192 -12.01 17.59 -24.26
CA ARG A 192 -13.35 17.75 -23.65
C ARG A 192 -14.36 16.72 -24.12
N SER A 193 -14.32 16.34 -25.40
CA SER A 193 -15.25 15.35 -25.96
C SER A 193 -15.11 13.96 -25.33
N VAL A 194 -13.94 13.64 -24.77
CA VAL A 194 -13.65 12.35 -24.09
C VAL A 194 -13.61 12.47 -22.56
N GLY A 195 -14.08 13.59 -22.01
CA GLY A 195 -14.36 13.74 -20.58
C GLY A 195 -13.32 14.48 -19.74
N PHE A 196 -12.28 15.07 -20.35
CA PHE A 196 -11.35 15.96 -19.63
C PHE A 196 -11.86 17.41 -19.61
N GLU A 197 -11.29 18.26 -18.75
CA GLU A 197 -11.65 19.69 -18.70
C GLU A 197 -11.04 20.51 -19.87
N GLY A 198 -10.02 19.95 -20.51
CA GLY A 198 -9.23 20.53 -21.59
C GLY A 198 -8.04 19.62 -21.88
N ARG A 199 -7.07 20.12 -22.65
CA ARG A 199 -5.83 19.37 -22.93
C ARG A 199 -5.13 18.94 -21.64
N ILE A 200 -4.54 17.75 -21.66
CA ILE A 200 -3.80 17.19 -20.54
C ILE A 200 -2.34 16.99 -20.93
N THR A 201 -1.44 16.97 -19.94
CA THR A 201 -0.02 16.71 -20.15
C THR A 201 0.24 15.24 -20.50
N HIS A 202 1.22 14.94 -21.35
CA HIS A 202 1.74 13.57 -21.50
C HIS A 202 2.31 13.07 -20.17
N GLY A 203 1.91 11.86 -19.73
CA GLY A 203 2.39 11.30 -18.46
C GLY A 203 3.93 11.24 -18.35
N MET A 204 4.62 11.05 -19.48
CA MET A 204 6.08 10.97 -19.53
C MET A 204 6.80 12.31 -19.30
N ILE A 205 6.14 13.45 -19.48
CA ILE A 205 6.72 14.76 -19.11
C ILE A 205 6.90 14.82 -17.59
N PHE A 206 5.94 14.30 -16.81
CA PHE A 206 6.10 14.18 -15.37
C PHE A 206 7.30 13.29 -15.00
N SER A 207 7.53 12.20 -15.73
CA SER A 207 8.70 11.35 -15.51
C SER A 207 10.00 12.12 -15.74
N GLY A 208 10.14 12.84 -16.84
CA GLY A 208 11.31 13.68 -17.11
C GLY A 208 11.50 14.77 -16.05
N TRP A 209 10.40 15.40 -15.64
CA TRP A 209 10.39 16.40 -14.57
C TRP A 209 10.84 15.81 -13.23
N LEU A 210 10.35 14.62 -12.86
CA LEU A 210 10.76 13.91 -11.66
C LEU A 210 12.24 13.54 -11.72
N THR A 211 12.73 13.07 -12.87
CA THR A 211 14.17 12.80 -13.07
C THR A 211 15.02 14.04 -12.83
N ARG A 212 14.61 15.21 -13.37
CA ARG A 212 15.28 16.49 -13.11
C ARG A 212 15.26 16.82 -11.62
N LEU A 213 14.11 16.72 -10.96
CA LEU A 213 13.97 17.00 -9.54
C LEU A 213 14.91 16.11 -8.72
N LEU A 214 14.91 14.79 -8.95
CA LEU A 214 15.74 13.92 -8.12
C LEU A 214 17.24 14.07 -8.41
N GLY A 215 17.58 14.36 -9.66
CA GLY A 215 18.96 14.60 -10.10
C GLY A 215 19.55 15.93 -9.64
N GLN A 216 18.72 16.92 -9.30
CA GLN A 216 19.17 18.28 -9.02
C GLN A 216 18.85 18.76 -7.60
N GLU A 217 17.74 18.29 -7.02
CA GLU A 217 17.22 18.81 -5.76
C GLU A 217 17.14 17.74 -4.66
N TYR A 218 16.63 16.53 -4.97
CA TYR A 218 16.44 15.49 -3.94
C TYR A 218 16.49 14.06 -4.50
N PRO A 219 17.52 13.23 -4.27
CA PRO A 219 18.66 13.47 -3.38
C PRO A 219 19.63 14.56 -3.85
N GLY A 220 19.55 14.96 -5.12
CA GLY A 220 20.37 16.02 -5.71
C GLY A 220 21.48 15.49 -6.63
N PRO A 221 22.47 16.34 -6.96
CA PRO A 221 23.53 16.00 -7.91
C PRO A 221 24.24 14.70 -7.56
N GLY A 222 24.55 13.92 -8.60
CA GLY A 222 25.13 12.57 -8.50
C GLY A 222 24.11 11.44 -8.40
N THR A 223 22.81 11.74 -8.40
CA THR A 223 21.73 10.75 -8.40
C THR A 223 21.66 10.00 -9.73
N ILE A 224 21.58 8.68 -9.65
CA ILE A 224 21.39 7.73 -10.75
C ILE A 224 20.05 7.03 -10.52
N PHE A 225 19.17 7.11 -11.52
CA PHE A 225 17.90 6.38 -11.53
C PHE A 225 18.14 4.90 -11.85
N LEU A 226 17.65 4.00 -11.00
CA LEU A 226 17.76 2.55 -11.23
C LEU A 226 16.47 1.98 -11.84
N LYS A 227 15.33 2.34 -11.26
CA LYS A 227 14.00 1.97 -11.79
C LYS A 227 12.95 2.96 -11.31
N SER A 228 11.87 3.08 -12.08
CA SER A 228 10.68 3.81 -11.66
C SER A 228 9.43 3.10 -12.17
N SER A 229 8.41 3.02 -11.33
CA SER A 229 7.06 2.60 -11.69
C SER A 229 6.09 3.72 -11.36
N MET A 230 5.18 4.07 -12.28
CA MET A 230 4.26 5.20 -12.12
C MET A 230 2.83 4.77 -12.36
N VAL A 231 1.93 5.24 -11.51
CA VAL A 231 0.48 5.04 -11.63
C VAL A 231 -0.20 6.39 -11.78
N PHE A 232 -1.01 6.54 -12.82
CA PHE A 232 -1.70 7.78 -13.17
C PHE A 232 -3.18 7.68 -12.76
N PHE A 233 -3.57 8.42 -11.72
CA PHE A 233 -4.91 8.40 -11.13
C PHE A 233 -5.80 9.55 -11.62
N ALA A 234 -5.19 10.72 -11.89
CA ALA A 234 -5.87 11.90 -12.40
C ALA A 234 -4.95 12.68 -13.35
N PRO A 235 -5.51 13.46 -14.29
CA PRO A 235 -4.71 14.20 -15.26
C PRO A 235 -3.91 15.31 -14.58
N ILE A 236 -2.71 15.57 -15.11
CA ILE A 236 -1.98 16.81 -14.89
C ILE A 236 -2.41 17.77 -16.01
N TYR A 237 -2.91 18.94 -15.63
CA TYR A 237 -3.29 19.98 -16.59
C TYR A 237 -2.15 20.96 -16.81
N PRO A 238 -1.86 21.35 -18.07
CA PRO A 238 -0.87 22.37 -18.35
C PRO A 238 -1.29 23.72 -17.74
N ALA A 239 -0.30 24.52 -17.35
CA ALA A 239 -0.43 25.82 -16.71
C ALA A 239 -1.20 25.84 -15.37
N ARG A 240 -1.45 24.69 -14.74
CA ARG A 240 -1.98 24.59 -13.37
C ARG A 240 -0.90 24.22 -12.38
N ARG A 241 -1.04 24.67 -11.12
CA ARG A 241 -0.06 24.36 -10.08
C ARG A 241 -0.30 22.97 -9.53
N HIS A 242 0.79 22.26 -9.31
CA HIS A 242 0.78 20.94 -8.70
C HIS A 242 1.83 20.90 -7.59
N MET A 243 1.64 20.02 -6.62
CA MET A 243 2.59 19.78 -5.53
C MET A 243 3.18 18.39 -5.69
N ILE A 244 4.51 18.27 -5.66
CA ILE A 244 5.15 16.98 -5.46
C ILE A 244 5.44 16.81 -3.97
N ARG A 245 5.04 15.67 -3.40
CA ARG A 245 5.42 15.22 -2.06
C ARG A 245 6.25 13.94 -2.19
N ILE A 246 7.48 13.97 -1.70
CA ILE A 246 8.40 12.83 -1.72
C ILE A 246 8.60 12.31 -0.29
N SER A 247 8.29 11.03 -0.10
CA SER A 247 8.70 10.26 1.07
C SER A 247 9.76 9.23 0.66
N THR A 248 10.62 8.88 1.61
CA THR A 248 11.71 7.91 1.43
C THR A 248 11.53 6.79 2.43
N PRO A 249 10.63 5.81 2.18
CA PRO A 249 10.33 4.73 3.11
C PRO A 249 11.55 3.88 3.48
N ASP A 250 12.56 3.81 2.62
CA ASP A 250 13.78 3.03 2.85
C ASP A 250 15.00 3.81 2.34
N TYR A 251 16.05 3.86 3.17
CA TYR A 251 17.29 4.56 2.89
C TYR A 251 18.48 3.77 3.48
N ASP A 252 19.40 3.38 2.61
CA ASP A 252 20.67 2.74 2.98
C ASP A 252 21.79 3.79 2.89
N PRO A 253 22.30 4.29 4.03
CA PRO A 253 23.33 5.33 4.05
C PRO A 253 24.69 4.86 3.53
N ASP A 254 25.02 3.57 3.65
CA ASP A 254 26.31 3.04 3.20
C ASP A 254 26.36 2.98 1.68
N LYS A 255 25.26 2.57 1.05
CA LYS A 255 25.11 2.51 -0.40
C LYS A 255 24.62 3.80 -1.03
N GLN A 256 24.20 4.77 -0.21
CA GLN A 256 23.48 5.98 -0.66
C GLN A 256 22.29 5.61 -1.57
N PHE A 257 21.56 4.56 -1.18
CA PHE A 257 20.41 4.04 -1.92
C PHE A 257 19.13 4.55 -1.30
N TYR A 258 18.21 5.04 -2.13
CA TYR A 258 16.94 5.61 -1.73
C TYR A 258 15.81 4.88 -2.44
N ARG A 259 14.83 4.39 -1.67
CA ARG A 259 13.52 4.04 -2.20
C ARG A 259 12.60 5.22 -1.98
N ILE A 260 12.12 5.81 -3.07
CA ILE A 260 11.35 7.04 -3.08
C ILE A 260 9.91 6.76 -3.52
N VAL A 261 8.96 7.35 -2.81
CA VAL A 261 7.55 7.43 -3.20
C VAL A 261 7.21 8.90 -3.44
N ALA A 262 7.06 9.26 -4.72
CA ALA A 262 6.73 10.61 -5.15
C ALA A 262 5.24 10.69 -5.50
N GLN A 263 4.53 11.63 -4.87
CA GLN A 263 3.10 11.85 -5.03
C GLN A 263 2.87 13.22 -5.66
N ALA A 264 2.46 13.26 -6.92
CA ALA A 264 2.00 14.48 -7.57
C ALA A 264 0.55 14.72 -7.19
N LEU A 265 0.26 15.89 -6.63
CA LEU A 265 -1.05 16.29 -6.15
C LEU A 265 -1.53 17.50 -6.95
N ASN A 266 -2.83 17.56 -7.25
CA ASN A 266 -3.45 18.76 -7.81
C ASN A 266 -3.71 19.83 -6.73
N GLU A 267 -4.32 20.94 -7.10
CA GLU A 267 -4.65 22.06 -6.20
C GLU A 267 -5.63 21.66 -5.07
N ASP A 268 -6.45 20.63 -5.27
CA ASP A 268 -7.35 20.07 -4.25
C ASP A 268 -6.67 19.04 -3.33
N GLY A 269 -5.38 18.76 -3.55
CA GLY A 269 -4.65 17.72 -2.82
C GLY A 269 -4.92 16.28 -3.27
N LYS A 270 -5.60 16.07 -4.41
CA LYS A 270 -5.85 14.74 -4.98
C LYS A 270 -4.63 14.23 -5.73
N HIS A 271 -4.31 12.95 -5.56
CA HIS A 271 -3.23 12.28 -6.29
C HIS A 271 -3.51 12.25 -7.79
N CYS A 272 -2.62 12.87 -8.56
CA CYS A 272 -2.54 12.74 -10.01
C CYS A 272 -1.67 11.54 -10.37
N VAL A 273 -0.47 11.46 -9.78
CA VAL A 273 0.51 10.41 -10.06
C VAL A 273 1.14 9.95 -8.75
N VAL A 274 1.34 8.64 -8.61
CA VAL A 274 2.24 8.07 -7.61
C VAL A 274 3.36 7.33 -8.33
N ALA A 275 4.60 7.68 -8.00
CA ALA A 275 5.79 7.09 -8.59
C ALA A 275 6.67 6.43 -7.52
N TYR A 276 7.00 5.16 -7.74
CA TYR A 276 7.91 4.37 -6.91
C TYR A 276 9.25 4.28 -7.62
N SER A 277 10.27 4.93 -7.07
CA SER A 277 11.59 5.03 -7.71
C SER A 277 12.68 4.53 -6.79
N ASP A 278 13.57 3.67 -7.30
CA ASP A 278 14.82 3.34 -6.62
C ASP A 278 15.94 4.16 -7.28
N VAL A 279 16.69 4.91 -6.48
CA VAL A 279 17.81 5.74 -6.95
C VAL A 279 19.04 5.56 -6.06
N VAL A 280 20.22 5.77 -6.63
CA VAL A 280 21.49 5.78 -5.88
C VAL A 280 22.17 7.12 -6.09
N ARG A 281 22.63 7.76 -5.02
CA ARG A 281 23.43 8.97 -5.11
C ARG A 281 24.91 8.65 -4.98
N ARG A 282 25.68 8.86 -6.04
CA ARG A 282 27.15 8.77 -5.93
C ARG A 282 27.67 10.05 -5.30
N LYS A 283 28.64 9.91 -4.38
CA LYS A 283 29.42 11.05 -3.90
C LYS A 283 30.15 11.64 -5.11
N THR A 284 29.84 12.88 -5.43
CA THR A 284 30.67 13.68 -6.32
C THR A 284 31.93 14.06 -5.54
N GLU A 285 33.10 13.73 -6.10
CA GLU A 285 34.41 14.15 -5.59
C GLU A 285 34.51 15.68 -5.45
#